data_AF-A0A3N2NCS3-F1
#
_entry.id   AF-A0A3N2NCS3-F1
#
_cell.length_a   1.000
_cell.length_b   1.000
_cell.length_c   1.000
_cell.angle_alpha   90.00
_cell.angle_beta   90.00
_cell.angle_gamma   90.00
#
_symmetry.space_group_name_H-M   'P 1'
#
loop_
_entity.id
_entity.type
_entity.pdbx_description
1 polymer ?
#
loop_
_entity_poly.entity_id
_entity_poly.type
_entity_poly.pdbx_seq_one_letter_code
_entity_poly.pdbx_strand_id
1 'polypeptide(L)'
;MSASHKSLYKQIVRMQKIYSIAVWTAVSVLVSTFASCTPKEVRDKLVEAESVMEEIPDSALHIIASVDTTDLRNRKDWAKYALLNVQARTKNNEIITSDSLISRAVTYYQEKGDSPDLMKALFYYANVLYNQGRFTLSIHNSTNAYDLAKKVYG
;
A
#
# COMPACT_ATOMS: atom_id res chain seq x y z
N MET A 1 13.30 -3.49 -64.60
CA MET A 1 13.37 -3.34 -63.12
C MET A 1 13.62 -4.73 -62.51
N SER A 2 14.83 -4.98 -62.02
CA SER A 2 15.34 -6.32 -61.63
C SER A 2 14.60 -6.91 -60.42
N ALA A 3 14.41 -8.24 -60.41
CA ALA A 3 13.80 -9.01 -59.31
C ALA A 3 14.49 -8.74 -57.95
N SER A 4 15.79 -8.42 -57.96
CA SER A 4 16.56 -8.05 -56.78
C SER A 4 16.04 -6.76 -56.10
N HIS A 5 15.66 -5.75 -56.89
CA HIS A 5 15.16 -4.47 -56.37
C HIS A 5 13.79 -4.62 -55.68
N LYS A 6 12.92 -5.52 -56.18
CA LYS A 6 11.64 -5.84 -55.54
C LYS A 6 11.82 -6.60 -54.22
N SER A 7 12.83 -7.46 -54.15
CA SER A 7 13.17 -8.22 -52.93
C SER A 7 13.66 -7.31 -51.81
N LEU A 8 14.60 -6.41 -52.11
CA LEU A 8 15.14 -5.43 -51.15
C LEU A 8 14.05 -4.51 -50.61
N TYR A 9 13.20 -3.97 -51.49
CA TYR A 9 12.07 -3.13 -51.09
C TYR A 9 11.11 -3.86 -50.12
N LYS A 10 10.82 -5.14 -50.38
CA LYS A 10 9.95 -5.95 -49.52
C LYS A 10 10.56 -6.21 -48.13
N GLN A 11 11.89 -6.35 -48.04
CA GLN A 11 12.59 -6.48 -46.77
C GLN A 11 12.57 -5.18 -45.95
N ILE A 12 12.78 -4.03 -46.59
CA ILE A 12 12.75 -2.71 -45.92
C ILE A 12 11.36 -2.44 -45.31
N VAL A 13 10.29 -2.68 -46.07
CA VAL A 13 8.91 -2.49 -45.56
C VAL A 13 8.59 -3.46 -44.42
N ARG A 14 9.11 -4.69 -44.45
CA ARG A 14 9.00 -5.65 -43.33
C ARG A 14 9.70 -5.14 -42.08
N MET A 15 10.94 -4.66 -42.21
CA MET A 15 11.72 -4.10 -41.09
C MET A 15 11.03 -2.88 -40.47
N GLN A 16 10.52 -1.96 -41.30
CA GLN A 16 9.77 -0.80 -40.82
C GLN A 16 8.51 -1.21 -40.03
N LYS A 17 7.74 -2.19 -40.53
CA LYS A 17 6.56 -2.69 -39.79
C LYS A 17 6.93 -3.32 -38.46
N ILE A 18 8.00 -4.10 -38.40
CA ILE A 18 8.48 -4.72 -37.14
C ILE A 18 8.88 -3.63 -36.14
N TYR A 19 9.61 -2.61 -36.60
CA TYR A 19 10.02 -1.49 -35.74
C TYR A 19 8.80 -0.70 -35.23
N SER A 20 7.84 -0.39 -36.09
CA SER A 20 6.59 0.28 -35.67
C SER A 20 5.82 -0.55 -34.64
N ILE A 21 5.68 -1.86 -34.83
CA ILE A 21 5.01 -2.74 -33.84
C ILE A 21 5.76 -2.71 -32.51
N ALA A 22 7.09 -2.82 -32.52
CA ALA A 22 7.91 -2.79 -31.30
C ALA A 22 7.81 -1.45 -30.56
N VAL A 23 7.70 -0.33 -31.28
CA VAL A 23 7.48 1.00 -30.69
C VAL A 23 6.09 1.07 -30.06
N TRP A 24 5.04 0.62 -30.75
CA TRP A 24 3.67 0.64 -30.21
C TRP A 24 3.51 -0.27 -28.99
N THR A 25 4.17 -1.43 -28.95
CA THR A 25 4.16 -2.30 -27.77
C THR A 25 4.90 -1.66 -26.59
N ALA A 26 6.07 -1.04 -26.83
CA ALA A 26 6.81 -0.32 -25.79
C ALA A 26 5.99 0.86 -25.21
N VAL A 27 5.33 1.64 -26.07
CA VAL A 27 4.44 2.73 -25.64
C VAL A 27 3.25 2.21 -24.83
N SER A 28 2.62 1.10 -25.25
CA SER A 28 1.50 0.50 -24.51
C SER A 28 1.91 0.01 -23.11
N VAL A 29 3.08 -0.62 -22.99
CA VAL A 29 3.62 -1.06 -21.69
C VAL A 29 3.91 0.14 -20.80
N LEU A 30 4.50 1.21 -21.36
CA LEU A 30 4.81 2.43 -20.63
C LEU A 30 3.53 3.14 -20.14
N VAL A 31 2.50 3.26 -20.98
CA VAL A 31 1.20 3.87 -20.62
C VAL A 31 0.49 3.07 -19.52
N SER A 32 0.58 1.75 -19.55
CA SER A 32 -0.06 0.87 -18.53
C SER A 32 0.51 1.09 -17.12
N THR A 33 1.73 1.59 -16.98
CA THR A 33 2.34 1.85 -15.67
C THR A 33 1.83 3.11 -14.96
N PHE A 34 1.11 4.01 -15.65
CA PHE A 34 0.63 5.27 -15.05
C PHE A 34 -0.75 5.17 -14.38
N ALA A 35 -1.50 4.09 -14.60
CA ALA A 35 -2.86 3.92 -14.06
C ALA A 35 -2.90 3.41 -12.60
N SER A 36 -1.75 3.15 -11.97
CA SER A 36 -1.68 2.56 -10.61
C SER A 36 -1.49 3.60 -9.49
N CYS A 37 -1.62 4.90 -9.80
CA CYS A 37 -1.51 5.96 -8.81
C CYS A 37 -2.83 6.18 -8.06
N THR A 38 -2.78 6.09 -6.73
CA THR A 38 -3.88 6.54 -5.87
C THR A 38 -4.09 8.04 -6.06
N PRO A 39 -5.34 8.52 -6.20
CA PRO A 39 -5.64 9.95 -6.29
C PRO A 39 -5.02 10.75 -5.15
N LYS A 40 -4.62 12.00 -5.44
CA LYS A 40 -4.03 12.88 -4.44
C LYS A 40 -4.97 13.11 -3.26
N GLU A 41 -6.25 13.37 -3.54
CA GLU A 41 -7.28 13.59 -2.51
C GLU A 41 -7.35 12.46 -1.47
N VAL A 42 -7.32 11.19 -1.93
CA VAL A 42 -7.32 10.04 -1.03
C VAL A 42 -6.08 10.00 -0.15
N ARG A 43 -4.90 10.30 -0.70
CA ARG A 43 -3.66 10.37 0.09
C ARG A 43 -3.67 11.54 1.07
N ASP A 44 -4.21 12.68 0.67
CA ASP A 44 -4.35 13.85 1.54
C ASP A 44 -5.25 13.52 2.75
N LYS A 45 -6.37 12.79 2.54
CA LYS A 45 -7.19 12.26 3.63
C LYS A 45 -6.42 11.33 4.57
N LEU A 46 -5.58 10.43 4.04
CA LEU A 46 -4.74 9.56 4.89
C LEU A 46 -3.75 10.37 5.73
N VAL A 47 -3.13 11.39 5.16
CA VAL A 47 -2.19 12.29 5.87
C VAL A 47 -2.92 13.10 6.93
N GLU A 48 -4.09 13.66 6.60
CA GLU A 48 -4.92 14.43 7.52
C GLU A 48 -5.35 13.58 8.72
N ALA A 49 -5.88 12.38 8.46
CA ALA A 49 -6.25 11.43 9.50
C ALA A 49 -5.07 11.06 10.41
N GLU A 50 -3.89 10.81 9.83
CA GLU A 50 -2.69 10.51 10.61
C GLU A 50 -2.28 11.70 11.50
N SER A 51 -2.40 12.94 10.99
CA SER A 51 -1.99 14.14 11.72
C SER A 51 -2.82 14.42 12.97
N VAL A 52 -4.12 14.11 12.94
CA VAL A 52 -5.03 14.32 14.08
C VAL A 52 -5.22 13.06 14.95
N MET A 53 -4.59 11.94 14.57
CA MET A 53 -4.84 10.61 15.14
C MET A 53 -4.65 10.52 16.66
N GLU A 54 -3.60 11.17 17.17
CA GLU A 54 -3.25 11.09 18.60
C GLU A 54 -4.05 12.10 19.44
N GLU A 55 -4.37 13.28 18.87
CA GLU A 55 -5.04 14.36 19.59
C GLU A 55 -6.57 14.22 19.57
N ILE A 56 -7.14 13.86 18.42
CA ILE A 56 -8.60 13.81 18.20
C ILE A 56 -8.96 12.56 17.39
N PRO A 57 -8.91 11.36 18.00
CA PRO A 57 -9.07 10.09 17.28
C PRO A 57 -10.46 9.91 16.66
N ASP A 58 -11.51 10.53 17.20
CA ASP A 58 -12.86 10.51 16.61
C ASP A 58 -12.88 11.20 15.23
N SER A 59 -12.24 12.37 15.13
CA SER A 59 -12.05 13.07 13.85
C SER A 59 -11.21 12.25 12.87
N ALA A 60 -10.14 11.60 13.34
CA ALA A 60 -9.33 10.72 12.50
C ALA A 60 -10.16 9.55 11.95
N LEU A 61 -11.01 8.95 12.80
CA LEU A 61 -11.91 7.87 12.38
C LEU A 61 -12.91 8.36 11.33
N HIS A 62 -13.49 9.55 11.51
CA HIS A 62 -14.39 10.15 10.54
C HIS A 62 -13.72 10.35 9.17
N ILE A 63 -12.50 10.90 9.14
CA ILE A 63 -11.74 11.10 7.90
C ILE A 63 -11.44 9.75 7.24
N ILE A 64 -10.93 8.76 7.99
CA ILE A 64 -10.62 7.43 7.45
C ILE A 64 -11.87 6.72 6.91
N ALA A 65 -13.02 6.85 7.58
CA ALA A 65 -14.28 6.28 7.12
C ALA A 65 -14.77 6.92 5.80
N SER A 66 -14.33 8.15 5.49
CA SER A 66 -14.65 8.86 4.25
C SER A 66 -13.77 8.49 3.04
N VAL A 67 -12.78 7.61 3.23
CA VAL A 67 -11.87 7.17 2.16
C VAL A 67 -12.57 6.13 1.27
N ASP A 68 -12.70 6.44 -0.03
CA ASP A 68 -13.11 5.43 -1.00
C ASP A 68 -11.97 4.44 -1.25
N THR A 69 -12.14 3.23 -0.74
CA THR A 69 -11.13 2.18 -0.87
C THR A 69 -10.93 1.69 -2.30
N THR A 70 -11.89 1.92 -3.22
CA THR A 70 -11.72 1.60 -4.63
C THR A 70 -10.64 2.46 -5.29
N ASP A 71 -10.35 3.62 -4.71
CA ASP A 71 -9.33 4.55 -5.17
C ASP A 71 -7.93 4.27 -4.63
N LEU A 72 -7.77 3.33 -3.69
CA LEU A 72 -6.47 2.86 -3.23
C LEU A 72 -5.85 1.95 -4.31
N ARG A 73 -4.92 2.49 -5.11
CA ARG A 73 -4.39 1.81 -6.31
C ARG A 73 -3.07 1.08 -6.09
N ASN A 74 -2.44 1.19 -4.93
CA ASN A 74 -1.16 0.55 -4.64
C ASN A 74 -1.06 -0.01 -3.21
N ARG A 75 -0.09 -0.92 -2.99
CA ARG A 75 0.10 -1.61 -1.70
C ARG A 75 0.46 -0.66 -0.56
N LYS A 76 1.19 0.42 -0.84
CA LYS A 76 1.61 1.40 0.18
C LYS A 76 0.41 2.11 0.79
N ASP A 77 -0.46 2.65 -0.07
CA ASP A 77 -1.62 3.41 0.41
C ASP A 77 -2.65 2.49 1.07
N TRP A 78 -2.81 1.26 0.57
CA TRP A 78 -3.61 0.23 1.24
C TRP A 78 -3.08 -0.13 2.63
N ALA A 79 -1.76 -0.24 2.80
CA ALA A 79 -1.14 -0.53 4.10
C ALA A 79 -1.32 0.64 5.08
N LYS A 80 -1.13 1.87 4.62
CA LYS A 80 -1.36 3.08 5.44
C LYS A 80 -2.83 3.19 5.85
N TYR A 81 -3.78 3.02 4.91
CA TYR A 81 -5.21 2.98 5.22
C TYR A 81 -5.55 1.91 6.26
N ALA A 82 -5.06 0.68 6.07
CA ALA A 82 -5.33 -0.43 6.97
C ALA A 82 -4.81 -0.18 8.39
N LEU A 83 -3.60 0.39 8.51
CA LEU A 83 -3.03 0.79 9.79
C LEU A 83 -3.89 1.86 10.48
N LEU A 84 -4.18 2.97 9.79
CA LEU A 84 -4.93 4.09 10.35
C LEU A 84 -6.38 3.71 10.69
N ASN A 85 -7.03 2.85 9.89
CA ASN A 85 -8.39 2.37 10.17
C ASN A 85 -8.45 1.60 11.49
N VAL A 86 -7.55 0.63 11.67
CA VAL A 86 -7.53 -0.18 12.91
C VAL A 86 -7.14 0.70 14.09
N GLN A 87 -6.12 1.55 13.93
CA GLN A 87 -5.69 2.48 14.96
C GLN A 87 -6.82 3.42 15.43
N ALA A 88 -7.52 4.07 14.50
CA ALA A 88 -8.59 5.01 14.81
C ALA A 88 -9.75 4.33 15.55
N ARG A 89 -10.19 3.16 15.07
CA ARG A 89 -11.26 2.38 15.68
C ARG A 89 -10.88 1.90 17.09
N THR A 90 -9.66 1.36 17.26
CA THR A 90 -9.15 0.96 18.58
C THR A 90 -9.10 2.15 19.55
N LYS A 91 -8.63 3.32 19.10
CA LYS A 91 -8.61 4.55 19.93
C LYS A 91 -10.00 5.09 20.27
N ASN A 92 -11.01 4.75 19.48
CA ASN A 92 -12.42 5.04 19.77
C ASN A 92 -13.15 3.87 20.46
N ASN A 93 -12.39 3.00 21.15
CA ASN A 93 -12.90 1.90 21.97
C ASN A 93 -13.65 0.80 21.22
N GLU A 94 -13.47 0.68 19.90
CA GLU A 94 -14.00 -0.47 19.16
C GLU A 94 -13.15 -1.72 19.39
N ILE A 95 -13.81 -2.84 19.70
CA ILE A 95 -13.16 -4.15 19.81
C ILE A 95 -13.06 -4.78 18.42
N ILE A 96 -11.86 -4.79 17.85
CA ILE A 96 -11.59 -5.40 16.55
C ILE A 96 -11.08 -6.83 16.74
N THR A 97 -11.78 -7.80 16.17
CA THR A 97 -11.39 -9.22 16.16
C THR A 97 -10.99 -9.73 14.78
N SER A 98 -11.26 -9.01 13.70
CA SER A 98 -10.77 -9.36 12.36
C SER A 98 -9.36 -8.80 12.15
N ASP A 99 -8.42 -9.67 11.80
CA ASP A 99 -7.03 -9.31 11.51
C ASP A 99 -6.77 -8.99 10.02
N SER A 100 -7.80 -9.07 9.17
CA SER A 100 -7.63 -8.96 7.71
C SER A 100 -7.08 -7.62 7.23
N LEU A 101 -7.41 -6.51 7.93
CA LEU A 101 -6.82 -5.21 7.62
C LEU A 101 -5.42 -5.08 8.19
N ILE A 102 -5.26 -5.25 9.51
CA ILE A 102 -3.98 -4.98 10.17
C ILE A 102 -2.85 -5.91 9.67
N SER A 103 -3.17 -7.16 9.31
CA SER A 103 -2.19 -8.08 8.72
C SER A 103 -1.60 -7.55 7.40
N ARG A 104 -2.39 -6.87 6.56
CA ARG A 104 -1.90 -6.24 5.32
C ARG A 104 -0.88 -5.13 5.62
N ALA A 105 -1.12 -4.34 6.67
CA ALA A 105 -0.18 -3.31 7.11
C ALA A 105 1.10 -3.95 7.64
N VAL A 106 1.00 -4.94 8.53
CA VAL A 106 2.15 -5.67 9.08
C VAL A 106 3.00 -6.27 7.97
N THR A 107 2.40 -7.04 7.05
CA THR A 107 3.13 -7.65 5.93
C THR A 107 3.86 -6.60 5.09
N TYR A 108 3.17 -5.53 4.70
CA TYR A 108 3.79 -4.48 3.89
C TYR A 108 4.96 -3.80 4.60
N TYR A 109 4.78 -3.41 5.87
CA TYR A 109 5.82 -2.67 6.59
C TYR A 109 6.99 -3.57 7.02
N GLN A 110 6.77 -4.86 7.27
CA GLN A 110 7.85 -5.82 7.48
C GLN A 110 8.74 -5.95 6.23
N GLU A 111 8.15 -5.97 5.03
CA GLU A 111 8.92 -5.98 3.77
C GLU A 111 9.76 -4.71 3.57
N LYS A 112 9.44 -3.59 4.22
CA LYS A 112 10.18 -2.31 4.12
C LYS A 112 11.24 -2.14 5.20
N GLY A 113 11.21 -2.98 6.24
CA GLY A 113 12.11 -2.90 7.38
C GLY A 113 11.61 -1.96 8.48
N ASP A 114 12.49 -1.79 9.47
CA ASP A 114 12.24 -1.07 10.70
C ASP A 114 11.76 0.36 10.45
N SER A 115 10.56 0.69 10.94
CA SER A 115 9.94 2.00 10.80
C SER A 115 8.90 2.26 11.89
N PRO A 116 8.57 3.53 12.19
CA PRO A 116 7.47 3.86 13.10
C PRO A 116 6.13 3.23 12.68
N ASP A 117 5.89 3.11 11.37
CA ASP A 117 4.69 2.46 10.85
C ASP A 117 4.67 0.95 11.13
N LEU A 118 5.82 0.25 10.99
CA LEU A 118 5.92 -1.16 11.37
C LEU A 118 5.67 -1.35 12.88
N MET A 119 6.24 -0.46 13.71
CA MET A 119 6.02 -0.48 15.15
C MET A 119 4.53 -0.37 15.50
N LYS A 120 3.85 0.65 14.95
CA LYS A 120 2.40 0.82 15.15
C LYS A 120 1.61 -0.39 14.63
N ALA A 121 1.94 -0.90 13.44
CA ALA A 121 1.25 -2.05 12.85
C ALA A 121 1.36 -3.31 13.73
N LEU A 122 2.56 -3.61 14.27
CA LEU A 122 2.76 -4.73 15.19
C LEU A 122 1.98 -4.54 16.50
N PHE A 123 1.97 -3.32 17.05
CA PHE A 123 1.22 -3.00 18.27
C PHE A 123 -0.29 -3.22 18.09
N TYR A 124 -0.89 -2.67 17.04
CA TYR A 124 -2.32 -2.84 16.78
C TYR A 124 -2.66 -4.27 16.36
N TYR A 125 -1.74 -5.00 15.71
CA TYR A 125 -1.94 -6.42 15.43
C TYR A 125 -1.96 -7.25 16.71
N ALA A 126 -1.07 -6.95 17.68
CA ALA A 126 -1.11 -7.55 19.00
C ALA A 126 -2.46 -7.30 19.69
N ASN A 127 -3.00 -6.07 19.63
CA ASN A 127 -4.33 -5.78 20.18
C ASN A 127 -5.44 -6.64 19.55
N VAL A 128 -5.46 -6.79 18.22
CA VAL A 128 -6.44 -7.65 17.54
C VAL A 128 -6.27 -9.12 17.96
N LEU A 129 -5.03 -9.62 18.03
CA LEU A 129 -4.74 -10.99 18.49
C LEU A 129 -5.18 -11.22 19.94
N TYR A 130 -5.03 -10.22 20.80
CA TYR A 130 -5.53 -10.25 22.17
C TYR A 130 -7.06 -10.38 22.19
N ASN A 131 -7.76 -9.57 21.40
CA ASN A 131 -9.23 -9.63 21.28
C ASN A 131 -9.72 -10.99 20.72
N GLN A 132 -8.90 -11.67 19.92
CA GLN A 132 -9.14 -13.04 19.45
C GLN A 132 -8.82 -14.13 20.49
N GLY A 133 -8.26 -13.79 21.65
CA GLY A 133 -7.78 -14.76 22.66
C GLY A 133 -6.45 -15.44 22.32
N ARG A 134 -5.73 -14.97 21.29
CA ARG A 134 -4.45 -15.53 20.82
C ARG A 134 -3.28 -14.90 21.56
N PHE A 135 -3.25 -15.06 22.88
CA PHE A 135 -2.35 -14.33 23.78
C PHE A 135 -0.86 -14.52 23.49
N THR A 136 -0.41 -15.72 23.16
CA THR A 136 1.01 -15.97 22.82
C THR A 136 1.46 -15.13 21.62
N LEU A 137 0.63 -15.05 20.59
CA LEU A 137 0.94 -14.25 19.39
C LEU A 137 0.82 -12.75 19.67
N SER A 138 -0.14 -12.35 20.50
CA SER A 138 -0.24 -10.97 20.99
C SER A 138 1.06 -10.54 21.67
N ILE A 139 1.53 -11.31 22.66
CA ILE A 139 2.74 -11.00 23.44
C ILE A 139 3.95 -10.89 22.51
N HIS A 140 4.13 -11.85 21.60
CA HIS A 140 5.23 -11.82 20.62
C HIS A 140 5.21 -10.53 19.78
N ASN A 141 4.06 -10.16 19.20
CA ASN A 141 3.97 -8.95 18.39
C ASN A 141 4.15 -7.67 19.21
N SER A 142 3.65 -7.62 20.46
CA SER A 142 3.85 -6.47 21.34
C SER A 142 5.30 -6.28 21.76
N THR A 143 6.03 -7.38 22.01
CA THR A 143 7.47 -7.31 22.32
C THR A 143 8.26 -6.79 21.13
N ASN A 144 7.97 -7.29 19.92
CA ASN A 144 8.62 -6.79 18.70
C ASN A 144 8.33 -5.30 18.45
N ALA A 145 7.10 -4.86 18.71
CA ALA A 145 6.76 -3.43 18.64
C ALA A 145 7.56 -2.61 19.66
N TYR A 146 7.69 -3.10 20.89
CA TYR A 146 8.46 -2.44 21.94
C TYR A 146 9.96 -2.36 21.62
N ASP A 147 10.56 -3.45 21.14
CA ASP A 147 11.97 -3.47 20.74
C ASP A 147 12.24 -2.50 19.59
N LEU A 148 11.32 -2.41 18.64
CA LEU A 148 11.39 -1.46 17.55
C LEU A 148 11.23 -0.01 18.04
N ALA A 149 10.33 0.25 19.00
CA ALA A 149 10.17 1.56 19.61
C ALA A 149 11.47 2.02 20.30
N LYS A 150 12.14 1.12 21.04
CA LYS A 150 13.44 1.42 21.64
C LYS A 150 14.52 1.74 20.61
N LYS A 151 14.50 1.08 19.45
CA LYS A 151 15.45 1.36 18.37
C LYS A 151 15.19 2.68 17.67
N VAL A 152 13.92 3.07 17.52
CA VAL A 152 13.52 4.29 16.81
C VAL A 152 13.65 5.54 17.68
N TYR A 153 13.39 5.42 18.99
CA TYR A 153 13.29 6.56 19.90
C TYR A 153 14.27 6.57 21.08
N GLY A 154 15.04 5.49 21.27
CA GLY A 154 16.08 5.39 22.31
C GLY A 154 17.46 5.78 21.79
#